data_AF-A0A2V5YT33-F1
#
_entry.id   AF-A0A2V5YT33-F1
#
_cell.length_a   1.000
_cell.length_b   1.000
_cell.length_c   1.000
_cell.angle_alpha   90.00
_cell.angle_beta   90.00
_cell.angle_gamma   90.00
#
_symmetry.space_group_name_H-M   'P 1'
#
loop_
_entity.id
_entity.type
_entity.pdbx_description
1 polymer ?
#
loop_
_entity_poly.entity_id
_entity_poly.type
_entity_poly.pdbx_seq_one_letter_code
_entity_poly.pdbx_strand_id
1 'polypeptide(L)'
;MKIMYRIRGAFYLLLFGACAIPFAFAQRGVPALPPIPSQTKGHSADPQVRPTPTPRPRTTPAPRPIVRPPPYPVGVWGSFGVGHDIDPNLVANMGIVGIGISDDWAEVEPAPGVYDWGTLDSKIAQAKAAGFQYISLAVTDSSSQTPQWLLDSLPPDQEIDLLDDASVHQTFCQPIHTALYWNPTFHQARLDLIAAMGARYTNDPAIVAVKMASFANHNTQDWNIQDTIGAIECPSCPQPTPTLCGTITVDQPAQWLAAGWTEPQMLQIGKEMCDAAAAAFPNQNIALPIGGLDITYPGFSGGTYTTMCRDIQDYVYGNASLGTPPRPYANRFFMQRNTVAANWQVGSYYDTYVPGFDADPYIKYMIRAHAHPNPPWTTPGQAGLQMVSAATLGSTTDCRQGGGPDGPCGPTCDPVCVMQTSLDVARTYGAAFIEIWAQDDVNPAFYDMIKAATIAMGGTPRDF
;
A
#
# COMPACT_ATOMS: atom_id res chain seq x y z
N MET A 1 18.58 3.34 -35.75
CA MET A 1 17.75 4.03 -36.77
C MET A 1 16.34 3.46 -36.66
N LYS A 2 15.35 4.32 -36.37
CA LYS A 2 13.98 3.98 -35.93
C LYS A 2 13.36 2.73 -36.55
N ILE A 3 12.82 1.82 -35.74
CA ILE A 3 11.76 0.89 -36.15
C ILE A 3 10.63 0.91 -35.11
N MET A 4 9.51 1.41 -35.61
CA MET A 4 8.16 1.46 -35.06
C MET A 4 7.57 0.04 -35.05
N TYR A 5 6.84 -0.38 -34.01
CA TYR A 5 5.89 -1.49 -34.16
C TYR A 5 4.50 -1.12 -33.64
N ARG A 6 3.58 -1.08 -34.60
CA ARG A 6 2.13 -1.03 -34.44
C ARG A 6 1.57 -2.46 -34.32
N ILE A 7 0.58 -2.58 -33.45
CA ILE A 7 -0.58 -3.49 -33.40
C ILE A 7 -0.88 -4.23 -34.71
N ARG A 8 -1.06 -5.56 -34.63
CA ARG A 8 -2.05 -6.33 -35.42
C ARG A 8 -2.50 -7.58 -34.66
N GLY A 9 -3.82 -7.74 -34.51
CA GLY A 9 -4.45 -9.00 -34.14
C GLY A 9 -4.61 -9.95 -35.32
N ALA A 10 -4.86 -11.23 -35.02
CA ALA A 10 -5.52 -12.18 -35.91
C ALA A 10 -6.04 -13.40 -35.13
N PHE A 11 -7.35 -13.61 -35.23
CA PHE A 11 -8.11 -14.85 -35.36
C PHE A 11 -7.44 -16.20 -34.99
N TYR A 12 -8.09 -16.92 -34.06
CA TYR A 12 -8.35 -18.35 -34.21
C TYR A 12 -9.79 -18.68 -33.79
N LEU A 13 -10.56 -19.16 -34.77
CA LEU A 13 -11.77 -19.96 -34.58
C LEU A 13 -11.31 -21.42 -34.52
N LEU A 14 -11.78 -22.21 -33.54
CA LEU A 14 -12.21 -23.59 -33.76
C LEU A 14 -12.96 -24.14 -32.54
N LEU A 15 -14.10 -24.74 -32.86
CA LEU A 15 -15.07 -25.44 -32.02
C LEU A 15 -14.44 -26.55 -31.16
N PHE A 16 -15.03 -26.83 -29.99
CA PHE A 16 -15.65 -28.12 -29.66
C PHE A 16 -16.38 -28.10 -28.31
N GLY A 17 -17.60 -28.66 -28.31
CA GLY A 17 -18.04 -29.60 -27.28
C GLY A 17 -18.63 -29.05 -25.98
N ALA A 18 -19.87 -28.57 -26.03
CA ALA A 18 -20.72 -28.52 -24.84
C ALA A 18 -21.08 -29.94 -24.38
N CYS A 19 -20.72 -30.30 -23.15
CA CYS A 19 -21.31 -31.45 -22.46
C CYS A 19 -21.68 -31.03 -21.03
N ALA A 20 -22.97 -30.74 -20.85
CA ALA A 20 -23.58 -30.46 -19.56
C ALA A 20 -23.79 -31.77 -18.80
N ILE A 21 -23.37 -31.82 -17.52
CA ILE A 21 -23.80 -32.83 -16.55
C ILE A 21 -24.37 -32.08 -15.34
N PRO A 22 -25.66 -32.24 -15.00
CA PRO A 22 -26.22 -31.66 -13.79
C PRO A 22 -25.86 -32.52 -12.57
N PHE A 23 -25.18 -31.93 -11.59
CA PHE A 23 -25.07 -32.50 -10.25
C PHE A 23 -26.33 -32.16 -9.44
N ALA A 24 -27.10 -33.20 -9.11
CA ALA A 24 -28.24 -33.12 -8.20
C ALA A 24 -27.75 -33.02 -6.74
N PHE A 25 -28.09 -31.92 -6.07
CA PHE A 25 -27.95 -31.80 -4.61
C PHE A 25 -29.08 -32.57 -3.92
N ALA A 26 -28.74 -33.65 -3.21
CA ALA A 26 -29.65 -34.32 -2.29
C ALA A 26 -29.53 -33.66 -0.89
N GLN A 27 -30.51 -32.82 -0.53
CA GLN A 27 -30.69 -32.33 0.84
C GLN A 27 -31.26 -33.46 1.73
N ARG A 28 -30.51 -33.87 2.75
CA ARG A 28 -31.04 -34.71 3.84
C ARG A 28 -31.60 -33.81 4.93
N GLY A 29 -32.91 -33.91 5.15
CA GLY A 29 -33.63 -33.24 6.23
C GLY A 29 -33.28 -33.81 7.61
N VAL A 30 -33.18 -32.91 8.60
CA VAL A 30 -33.06 -33.23 10.02
C VAL A 30 -34.46 -33.20 10.65
N PRO A 31 -34.92 -34.24 11.37
CA PRO A 31 -36.22 -34.21 12.03
C PRO A 31 -36.23 -33.37 13.30
N ALA A 32 -37.24 -32.51 13.43
CA ALA A 32 -37.56 -31.75 14.64
C ALA A 32 -38.29 -32.63 15.67
N LEU A 33 -37.99 -32.45 16.96
CA LEU A 33 -38.72 -33.07 18.08
C LEU A 33 -39.81 -32.12 18.63
N PRO A 34 -40.99 -32.64 19.01
CA PRO A 34 -42.14 -31.85 19.49
C PRO A 34 -42.09 -31.50 20.99
N PRO A 35 -42.88 -30.52 21.45
CA PRO A 35 -42.83 -30.00 22.83
C PRO A 35 -43.64 -30.85 23.80
N ILE A 36 -43.23 -30.88 25.08
CA ILE A 36 -43.96 -31.57 26.17
C ILE A 36 -44.61 -30.53 27.11
N PRO A 37 -45.84 -30.76 27.61
CA PRO A 37 -46.67 -29.77 28.27
C PRO A 37 -46.45 -29.68 29.78
N SER A 38 -46.80 -28.51 30.32
CA SER A 38 -46.78 -28.15 31.74
C SER A 38 -48.04 -28.67 32.46
N GLN A 39 -47.89 -29.26 33.66
CA GLN A 39 -48.96 -29.34 34.66
C GLN A 39 -48.43 -29.20 36.09
N THR A 40 -49.01 -28.21 36.77
CA THR A 40 -48.96 -27.92 38.21
C THR A 40 -49.86 -28.84 39.03
N LYS A 41 -49.42 -29.23 40.23
CA LYS A 41 -50.24 -29.29 41.47
C LYS A 41 -49.31 -29.30 42.68
N GLY A 42 -49.50 -28.31 43.56
CA GLY A 42 -48.63 -28.04 44.71
C GLY A 42 -48.96 -28.86 45.95
N HIS A 43 -48.12 -28.73 46.97
CA HIS A 43 -48.45 -28.88 48.39
C HIS A 43 -47.58 -27.94 49.22
N SER A 44 -48.22 -27.38 50.24
CA SER A 44 -47.79 -26.35 51.17
C SER A 44 -46.76 -26.85 52.19
N ALA A 45 -45.70 -26.07 52.43
CA ALA A 45 -45.09 -25.88 53.76
C ALA A 45 -44.01 -24.78 53.67
N ASP A 46 -44.26 -23.67 54.35
CA ASP A 46 -43.38 -22.52 54.52
C ASP A 46 -42.40 -22.76 55.68
N PRO A 47 -41.09 -22.54 55.48
CA PRO A 47 -40.26 -21.98 56.52
C PRO A 47 -39.51 -20.73 56.03
N GLN A 48 -39.81 -19.61 56.69
CA GLN A 48 -39.12 -18.31 56.72
C GLN A 48 -37.78 -18.24 55.96
N VAL A 49 -37.82 -17.66 54.75
CA VAL A 49 -36.64 -17.22 54.01
C VAL A 49 -36.28 -15.79 54.44
N ARG A 50 -35.10 -15.66 55.08
CA ARG A 50 -34.40 -14.39 55.31
C ARG A 50 -34.26 -13.61 53.98
N PRO A 51 -34.52 -12.29 53.92
CA PRO A 51 -34.46 -11.55 52.66
C PRO A 51 -33.04 -11.61 52.08
N THR A 52 -32.93 -12.16 50.87
CA THR A 52 -31.72 -12.12 50.05
C THR A 52 -31.41 -10.67 49.70
N PRO A 53 -30.16 -10.18 49.88
CA PRO A 53 -29.79 -8.83 49.48
C PRO A 53 -30.00 -8.66 47.97
N THR A 54 -30.74 -7.62 47.58
CA THR A 54 -30.88 -7.23 46.18
C THR A 54 -29.50 -7.01 45.57
N PRO A 55 -29.16 -7.63 44.42
CA PRO A 55 -27.91 -7.33 43.72
C PRO A 55 -27.90 -5.83 43.39
N ARG A 56 -26.87 -5.13 43.88
CA ARG A 56 -26.62 -3.74 43.50
C ARG A 56 -26.51 -3.68 41.97
N PRO A 57 -27.14 -2.71 41.28
CA PRO A 57 -26.98 -2.55 39.84
C PRO A 57 -25.49 -2.46 39.52
N ARG A 58 -24.99 -3.41 38.72
CA ARG A 58 -23.65 -3.32 38.17
C ARG A 58 -23.65 -2.05 37.31
N THR A 59 -22.87 -1.05 37.70
CA THR A 59 -22.63 0.11 36.84
C THR A 59 -22.07 -0.42 35.53
N THR A 60 -22.86 -0.36 34.46
CA THR A 60 -22.37 -0.56 33.10
C THR A 60 -21.18 0.38 32.94
N PRO A 61 -19.99 -0.12 32.56
CA PRO A 61 -18.87 0.75 32.25
C PRO A 61 -19.36 1.80 31.25
N ALA A 62 -19.07 3.07 31.50
CA ALA A 62 -19.34 4.12 30.53
C ALA A 62 -18.76 3.68 29.17
N PRO A 63 -19.49 3.87 28.05
CA PRO A 63 -18.95 3.56 26.74
C PRO A 63 -17.59 4.25 26.62
N ARG A 64 -16.56 3.45 26.31
CA ARG A 64 -15.22 3.96 26.04
C ARG A 64 -15.38 5.06 24.99
N PRO A 65 -14.78 6.26 25.17
CA PRO A 65 -14.85 7.29 24.15
C PRO A 65 -14.48 6.66 22.81
N ILE A 66 -15.32 6.86 21.80
CA ILE A 66 -14.95 6.49 20.43
C ILE A 66 -13.77 7.40 20.10
N VAL A 67 -12.56 6.88 20.24
CA VAL A 67 -11.35 7.56 19.82
C VAL A 67 -11.48 7.67 18.30
N ARG A 68 -11.82 8.85 17.81
CA ARG A 68 -11.72 9.11 16.37
C ARG A 68 -10.22 9.06 16.04
N PRO A 69 -9.82 8.34 14.99
CA PRO A 69 -8.44 8.41 14.52
C PRO A 69 -8.10 9.89 14.24
N PRO A 70 -6.84 10.30 14.45
CA PRO A 70 -6.40 11.61 14.05
C PRO A 70 -6.71 11.75 12.55
N PRO A 71 -7.26 12.89 12.10
CA PRO A 71 -7.43 13.10 10.68
C PRO A 71 -6.06 13.00 10.02
N TYR A 72 -5.95 12.31 8.89
CA TYR A 72 -4.76 12.40 8.07
C TYR A 72 -4.68 13.85 7.56
N PRO A 73 -3.66 14.64 7.93
CA PRO A 73 -3.58 16.04 7.53
C PRO A 73 -3.65 16.20 6.02
N VAL A 74 -4.61 16.98 5.56
CA VAL A 74 -4.83 17.21 4.13
C VAL A 74 -3.75 18.12 3.59
N GLY A 75 -3.11 17.75 2.48
CA GLY A 75 -2.11 18.59 1.81
C GLY A 75 -0.97 17.81 1.15
N VAL A 76 0.10 18.54 0.81
CA VAL A 76 1.32 17.95 0.25
C VAL A 76 2.26 17.49 1.36
N TRP A 77 2.79 16.28 1.22
CA TRP A 77 3.68 15.62 2.16
C TRP A 77 5.08 15.47 1.55
N GLY A 78 6.10 15.73 2.36
CA GLY A 78 7.51 15.54 1.98
C GLY A 78 8.07 14.25 2.53
N SER A 79 9.35 13.99 2.28
CA SER A 79 10.12 12.88 2.82
C SER A 79 11.35 13.40 3.54
N PHE A 80 11.67 12.82 4.70
CA PHE A 80 12.94 13.11 5.39
C PHE A 80 14.16 12.72 4.50
N GLY A 81 13.94 11.86 3.51
CA GLY A 81 14.99 11.38 2.62
C GLY A 81 15.91 10.35 3.29
N VAL A 82 16.97 9.99 2.55
CA VAL A 82 17.94 8.94 2.95
C VAL A 82 19.04 9.47 3.90
N GLY A 83 19.11 10.77 4.12
CA GLY A 83 20.12 11.38 5.00
C GLY A 83 19.85 11.16 6.48
N HIS A 84 20.90 11.34 7.30
CA HIS A 84 20.81 11.28 8.77
C HIS A 84 20.26 12.58 9.39
N ASP A 85 20.45 13.71 8.72
CA ASP A 85 20.03 15.03 9.18
C ASP A 85 18.87 15.57 8.34
N ILE A 86 17.93 16.26 8.99
CA ILE A 86 16.83 16.91 8.28
C ILE A 86 17.36 18.05 7.40
N ASP A 87 17.01 18.05 6.11
CA ASP A 87 17.45 19.09 5.20
C ASP A 87 16.83 20.46 5.57
N PRO A 88 17.63 21.52 5.79
CA PRO A 88 17.10 22.85 6.11
C PRO A 88 16.12 23.40 5.07
N ASN A 89 16.25 23.00 3.80
CA ASN A 89 15.34 23.38 2.73
C ASN A 89 13.98 22.67 2.87
N LEU A 90 13.95 21.40 3.29
CA LEU A 90 12.70 20.73 3.65
C LEU A 90 12.02 21.47 4.81
N VAL A 91 12.80 21.87 5.83
CA VAL A 91 12.28 22.67 6.96
C VAL A 91 11.73 24.02 6.49
N ALA A 92 12.40 24.69 5.54
CA ALA A 92 11.98 25.97 4.98
C ALA A 92 10.73 25.87 4.08
N ASN A 93 10.42 24.67 3.56
CA ASN A 93 9.24 24.46 2.74
C ASN A 93 7.96 24.40 3.59
N MET A 94 7.39 25.58 3.85
CA MET A 94 6.17 25.72 4.67
C MET A 94 4.90 25.18 3.98
N GLY A 95 4.96 24.83 2.70
CA GLY A 95 3.85 24.20 1.98
C GLY A 95 3.63 22.73 2.35
N ILE A 96 4.65 22.07 2.93
CA ILE A 96 4.59 20.68 3.37
C ILE A 96 3.88 20.58 4.71
N VAL A 97 2.78 19.82 4.76
CA VAL A 97 1.97 19.67 5.98
C VAL A 97 2.53 18.63 6.94
N GLY A 98 3.19 17.60 6.42
CA GLY A 98 3.79 16.52 7.20
C GLY A 98 4.88 15.81 6.41
N ILE A 99 5.61 14.94 7.08
CA ILE A 99 6.76 14.23 6.46
C ILE A 99 6.67 12.72 6.65
N GLY A 100 7.11 12.00 5.63
CA GLY A 100 7.45 10.59 5.72
C GLY A 100 8.80 10.37 6.37
N ILE A 101 8.87 9.46 7.34
CA ILE A 101 10.12 8.98 7.94
C ILE A 101 10.14 7.46 7.78
N SER A 102 11.26 6.95 7.28
CA SER A 102 11.49 5.51 7.16
C SER A 102 12.95 5.14 7.46
N ASP A 103 13.13 3.86 7.70
CA ASP A 103 14.40 3.16 7.76
C ASP A 103 14.20 1.74 7.22
N ASP A 104 15.28 1.06 6.86
CA ASP A 104 15.22 -0.25 6.22
C ASP A 104 15.18 -1.37 7.26
N TRP A 105 14.48 -2.47 6.95
CA TRP A 105 14.28 -3.56 7.93
C TRP A 105 15.61 -4.18 8.36
N ALA A 106 16.57 -4.37 7.45
CA ALA A 106 17.91 -4.85 7.76
C ALA A 106 18.67 -3.98 8.80
N GLU A 107 18.42 -2.67 8.81
CA GLU A 107 19.02 -1.74 9.78
C GLU A 107 18.27 -1.75 11.12
N VAL A 108 16.94 -1.87 11.06
CA VAL A 108 16.07 -1.87 12.24
C VAL A 108 16.13 -3.19 13.01
N GLU A 109 16.34 -4.32 12.34
CA GLU A 109 16.43 -5.64 12.97
C GLU A 109 17.73 -6.36 12.54
N PRO A 110 18.90 -5.92 13.00
CA PRO A 110 20.19 -6.47 12.57
C PRO A 110 20.43 -7.92 13.01
N ALA A 111 19.66 -8.43 13.97
CA ALA A 111 19.70 -9.81 14.43
C ALA A 111 18.30 -10.27 14.87
N PRO A 112 18.00 -11.59 14.88
CA PRO A 112 16.65 -12.09 15.16
C PRO A 112 16.06 -11.54 16.46
N GLY A 113 14.97 -10.78 16.36
CA GLY A 113 14.25 -10.18 17.49
C GLY A 113 14.99 -9.06 18.23
N VAL A 114 16.13 -8.60 17.71
CA VAL A 114 16.91 -7.48 18.26
C VAL A 114 16.64 -6.25 17.40
N TYR A 115 15.83 -5.33 17.93
CA TYR A 115 15.45 -4.12 17.22
C TYR A 115 16.29 -2.91 17.64
N ASP A 116 16.94 -2.26 16.68
CA ASP A 116 17.58 -0.96 16.81
C ASP A 116 16.68 0.14 16.22
N TRP A 117 16.18 1.02 17.08
CA TRP A 117 15.29 2.11 16.70
C TRP A 117 16.03 3.45 16.56
N GLY A 118 17.35 3.48 16.77
CA GLY A 118 18.12 4.73 16.96
C GLY A 118 18.00 5.71 15.81
N THR A 119 18.10 5.25 14.57
CA THR A 119 17.95 6.10 13.37
C THR A 119 16.55 6.71 13.28
N LEU A 120 15.50 5.89 13.43
CA LEU A 120 14.11 6.36 13.43
C LEU A 120 13.83 7.34 14.57
N ASP A 121 14.26 7.02 15.79
CA ASP A 121 14.13 7.89 16.97
C ASP A 121 14.80 9.25 16.73
N SER A 122 16.01 9.24 16.15
CA SER A 122 16.74 10.47 15.80
C SER A 122 15.99 11.30 14.75
N LYS A 123 15.55 10.68 13.65
CA LYS A 123 14.81 11.39 12.59
C LYS A 123 13.50 11.98 13.14
N ILE A 124 12.75 11.23 13.95
CA ILE A 124 11.52 11.71 14.60
C ILE A 124 11.83 12.91 15.52
N ALA A 125 12.88 12.83 16.32
CA ALA A 125 13.28 13.93 17.22
C ALA A 125 13.67 15.19 16.44
N GLN A 126 14.44 15.05 15.35
CA GLN A 126 14.81 16.17 14.49
C GLN A 126 13.60 16.80 13.81
N ALA A 127 12.70 15.99 13.27
CA ALA A 127 11.47 16.45 12.64
C ALA A 127 10.62 17.31 13.61
N LYS A 128 10.44 16.82 14.83
CA LYS A 128 9.73 17.56 15.90
C LYS A 128 10.44 18.85 16.27
N ALA A 129 11.77 18.81 16.42
CA ALA A 129 12.58 19.99 16.73
C ALA A 129 12.49 21.05 15.60
N ALA A 130 12.34 20.61 14.35
CA ALA A 130 12.11 21.45 13.18
C ALA A 130 10.65 21.94 13.02
N GLY A 131 9.76 21.59 13.95
CA GLY A 131 8.38 22.06 13.98
C GLY A 131 7.39 21.21 13.18
N PHE A 132 7.79 20.03 12.67
CA PHE A 132 6.83 19.10 12.07
C PHE A 132 5.98 18.44 13.17
N GLN A 133 4.66 18.57 13.02
CA GLN A 133 3.68 18.00 13.95
C GLN A 133 3.08 16.69 13.45
N TYR A 134 3.26 16.38 12.16
CA TYR A 134 2.61 15.25 11.49
C TYR A 134 3.65 14.40 10.76
N ILE A 135 3.74 13.14 11.17
CA ILE A 135 4.70 12.14 10.70
C ILE A 135 3.93 10.93 10.19
N SER A 136 4.30 10.47 9.01
CA SER A 136 3.96 9.14 8.47
C SER A 136 5.19 8.25 8.64
N LEU A 137 5.08 7.18 9.42
CA LEU A 137 6.22 6.34 9.79
C LEU A 137 6.20 4.99 9.06
N ALA A 138 7.37 4.51 8.63
CA ALA A 138 7.52 3.18 8.03
C ALA A 138 8.83 2.50 8.49
N VAL A 139 8.84 1.18 8.41
CA VAL A 139 10.06 0.39 8.21
C VAL A 139 9.92 -0.27 6.86
N THR A 140 10.90 -0.12 5.96
CA THR A 140 10.86 -0.73 4.63
C THR A 140 11.08 -2.24 4.76
N ASP A 141 9.99 -3.02 4.79
CA ASP A 141 10.00 -4.47 4.95
C ASP A 141 9.87 -5.21 3.62
N SER A 142 10.54 -4.66 2.60
CA SER A 142 10.56 -5.17 1.22
C SER A 142 11.61 -6.26 1.03
N SER A 143 11.51 -7.04 -0.05
CA SER A 143 12.48 -8.10 -0.39
C SER A 143 13.93 -7.63 -0.31
N SER A 144 14.27 -6.51 -0.97
CA SER A 144 15.64 -5.95 -1.01
C SER A 144 16.16 -5.45 0.35
N GLN A 145 15.26 -5.22 1.31
CA GLN A 145 15.58 -4.71 2.64
C GLN A 145 15.47 -5.79 3.72
N THR A 146 15.28 -7.05 3.32
CA THR A 146 15.20 -8.18 4.25
C THR A 146 16.55 -8.37 4.96
N PRO A 147 16.59 -8.49 6.29
CA PRO A 147 17.83 -8.76 7.01
C PRO A 147 18.51 -10.05 6.53
N GLN A 148 19.83 -10.03 6.35
CA GLN A 148 20.58 -11.20 5.85
C GLN A 148 20.42 -12.43 6.75
N TRP A 149 20.33 -12.25 8.07
CA TRP A 149 20.12 -13.37 9.01
C TRP A 149 18.82 -14.12 8.75
N LEU A 150 17.80 -13.42 8.23
CA LEU A 150 16.50 -14.02 7.93
C LEU A 150 16.60 -14.82 6.64
N LEU A 151 17.19 -14.24 5.58
CA LEU A 151 17.47 -14.94 4.32
C LEU A 151 18.30 -16.22 4.57
N ASP A 152 19.40 -16.11 5.33
CA ASP A 152 20.26 -17.24 5.68
C ASP A 152 19.53 -18.37 6.45
N SER A 153 18.38 -18.05 7.07
CA SER A 153 17.56 -19.02 7.80
C SER A 153 16.53 -19.74 6.94
N LEU A 154 16.25 -19.25 5.73
CA LEU A 154 15.25 -19.81 4.84
C LEU A 154 15.81 -21.01 4.06
N PRO A 155 14.97 -22.03 3.79
CA PRO A 155 15.33 -23.07 2.83
C PRO A 155 15.53 -22.47 1.42
N PRO A 156 16.49 -22.97 0.61
CA PRO A 156 16.73 -22.43 -0.73
C PRO A 156 15.53 -22.50 -1.70
N ASP A 157 14.57 -23.39 -1.46
CA ASP A 157 13.31 -23.50 -2.23
C ASP A 157 12.21 -22.56 -1.72
N GLN A 158 12.53 -21.68 -0.78
CA GLN A 158 11.64 -20.66 -0.20
C GLN A 158 12.10 -19.23 -0.52
N GLU A 159 12.96 -19.11 -1.51
CA GLU A 159 13.49 -17.85 -2.04
C GLU A 159 13.56 -17.93 -3.57
N ILE A 160 13.56 -16.77 -4.21
CA ILE A 160 13.81 -16.62 -5.64
C ILE A 160 14.74 -15.44 -5.90
N ASP A 161 15.49 -15.51 -6.99
CA ASP A 161 16.37 -14.45 -7.45
C ASP A 161 15.70 -13.68 -8.59
N LEU A 162 15.22 -12.47 -8.29
CA LEU A 162 14.61 -11.59 -9.30
C LEU A 162 15.64 -10.57 -9.76
N LEU A 163 15.67 -10.26 -11.05
CA LEU A 163 16.62 -9.31 -11.60
C LEU A 163 16.11 -7.88 -11.37
N ASP A 164 16.94 -7.02 -10.78
CA ASP A 164 16.63 -5.61 -10.70
C ASP A 164 16.67 -4.98 -12.11
N ASP A 165 15.53 -4.50 -12.58
CA ASP A 165 15.33 -3.95 -13.92
C ASP A 165 15.34 -2.42 -13.94
N ALA A 166 15.44 -1.78 -12.79
CA ALA A 166 15.39 -0.33 -12.68
C ALA A 166 16.80 0.26 -12.79
N SER A 167 17.10 0.85 -13.95
CA SER A 167 18.41 1.48 -14.26
C SER A 167 18.87 2.59 -13.30
N VAL A 168 17.96 3.11 -12.47
CA VAL A 168 18.25 4.13 -11.46
C VAL A 168 18.73 3.54 -10.13
N HIS A 169 18.60 2.23 -9.93
CA HIS A 169 19.07 1.56 -8.73
C HIS A 169 20.56 1.25 -8.80
N GLN A 170 21.23 1.24 -7.64
CA GLN A 170 22.62 0.79 -7.54
C GLN A 170 22.75 -0.71 -7.82
N THR A 171 21.68 -1.46 -7.58
CA THR A 171 21.53 -2.89 -7.84
C THR A 171 21.07 -3.22 -9.25
N PHE A 172 20.94 -2.23 -10.16
CA PHE A 172 20.50 -2.49 -11.53
C PHE A 172 21.29 -3.65 -12.18
N CYS A 173 20.55 -4.59 -12.75
CA CYS A 173 21.07 -5.84 -13.33
C CYS A 173 21.81 -6.75 -12.35
N GLN A 174 21.52 -6.66 -11.05
CA GLN A 174 21.92 -7.64 -10.05
C GLN A 174 20.69 -8.45 -9.62
N PRO A 175 20.86 -9.75 -9.31
CA PRO A 175 19.82 -10.51 -8.63
C PRO A 175 19.55 -9.92 -7.25
N ILE A 176 18.27 -9.78 -6.90
CA ILE A 176 17.79 -9.47 -5.56
C ILE A 176 17.24 -10.78 -4.99
N HIS A 177 17.80 -11.20 -3.86
CA HIS A 177 17.33 -12.36 -3.10
C HIS A 177 15.99 -12.06 -2.47
N THR A 178 14.95 -12.73 -2.96
CA THR A 178 13.56 -12.46 -2.61
C THR A 178 12.96 -13.64 -1.89
N ALA A 179 12.75 -13.49 -0.58
CA ALA A 179 11.99 -14.43 0.22
C ALA A 179 10.54 -14.54 -0.29
N LEU A 180 10.01 -15.76 -0.31
CA LEU A 180 8.60 -15.96 -0.65
C LEU A 180 7.71 -15.43 0.48
N TYR A 181 6.80 -14.53 0.14
CA TYR A 181 5.93 -13.84 1.10
C TYR A 181 5.10 -14.79 2.00
N TRP A 182 4.80 -15.99 1.52
CA TRP A 182 4.04 -17.02 2.24
C TRP A 182 4.91 -18.03 2.98
N ASN A 183 6.23 -17.87 2.94
CA ASN A 183 7.09 -18.63 3.83
C ASN A 183 6.72 -18.27 5.30
N PRO A 184 6.41 -19.25 6.16
CA PRO A 184 5.90 -18.96 7.49
C PRO A 184 6.89 -18.23 8.39
N THR A 185 8.20 -18.49 8.25
CA THR A 185 9.25 -17.80 9.01
C THR A 185 9.35 -16.35 8.59
N PHE A 186 9.45 -16.10 7.27
CA PHE A 186 9.51 -14.74 6.72
C PHE A 186 8.26 -13.93 7.04
N HIS A 187 7.07 -14.52 6.83
CA HIS A 187 5.82 -13.84 7.10
C HIS A 187 5.68 -13.48 8.59
N GLN A 188 5.96 -14.43 9.48
CA GLN A 188 5.90 -14.17 10.92
C GLN A 188 6.89 -13.06 11.34
N ALA A 189 8.09 -13.03 10.78
CA ALA A 189 9.07 -11.98 11.07
C ALA A 189 8.55 -10.58 10.67
N ARG A 190 7.84 -10.45 9.54
CA ARG A 190 7.16 -9.19 9.17
C ARG A 190 6.08 -8.81 10.17
N LEU A 191 5.26 -9.76 10.63
CA LEU A 191 4.23 -9.49 11.65
C LEU A 191 4.85 -9.07 12.99
N ASP A 192 5.97 -9.70 13.39
CA ASP A 192 6.71 -9.37 14.60
C ASP A 192 7.34 -7.98 14.53
N LEU A 193 7.90 -7.60 13.38
CA LEU A 193 8.38 -6.25 13.11
C LEU A 193 7.27 -5.20 13.28
N ILE A 194 6.10 -5.44 12.68
CA ILE A 194 4.93 -4.54 12.81
C ILE A 194 4.54 -4.40 14.28
N ALA A 195 4.48 -5.50 15.03
CA ALA A 195 4.14 -5.49 16.45
C ALA A 195 5.17 -4.73 17.29
N ALA A 196 6.47 -4.94 17.03
CA ALA A 196 7.56 -4.25 17.72
C ALA A 196 7.55 -2.74 17.46
N MET A 197 7.34 -2.34 16.20
CA MET A 197 7.20 -0.94 15.80
C MET A 197 5.97 -0.28 16.45
N GLY A 198 4.83 -0.99 16.49
CA GLY A 198 3.62 -0.52 17.17
C GLY A 198 3.84 -0.29 18.66
N ALA A 199 4.47 -1.26 19.35
CA ALA A 199 4.80 -1.16 20.77
C ALA A 199 5.71 0.05 21.08
N ARG A 200 6.62 0.40 20.15
CA ARG A 200 7.54 1.53 20.29
C ARG A 200 6.86 2.88 20.06
N TYR A 201 6.02 2.99 19.03
CA TYR A 201 5.65 4.28 18.44
C TYR A 201 4.17 4.66 18.51
N THR A 202 3.23 3.74 18.79
CA THR A 202 1.78 4.04 18.71
C THR A 202 1.30 5.14 19.67
N ASN A 203 2.06 5.45 20.73
CA ASN A 203 1.70 6.49 21.70
C ASN A 203 2.27 7.87 21.37
N ASP A 204 3.03 8.00 20.28
CA ASP A 204 3.58 9.29 19.86
C ASP A 204 2.52 10.09 19.10
N PRO A 205 2.08 11.26 19.62
CA PRO A 205 1.01 12.03 19.00
C PRO A 205 1.42 12.69 17.67
N ALA A 206 2.72 12.80 17.38
CA ALA A 206 3.17 13.33 16.09
C ALA A 206 3.04 12.29 14.97
N ILE A 207 3.00 11.00 15.30
CA ILE A 207 2.84 9.92 14.32
C ILE A 207 1.35 9.74 14.08
N VAL A 208 0.89 10.25 12.94
CA VAL A 208 -0.53 10.25 12.54
C VAL A 208 -0.87 9.18 11.52
N ALA A 209 0.15 8.62 10.86
CA ALA A 209 0.01 7.57 9.86
C ALA A 209 1.18 6.59 9.89
N VAL A 210 0.95 5.38 9.38
CA VAL A 210 2.00 4.38 9.15
C VAL A 210 1.87 3.71 7.78
N LYS A 211 2.98 3.24 7.21
CA LYS A 211 3.04 2.43 5.98
C LYS A 211 3.54 1.01 6.29
N MET A 212 2.78 0.29 7.11
CA MET A 212 3.12 -1.07 7.59
C MET A 212 2.14 -2.14 7.12
N ALA A 213 1.20 -1.79 6.24
CA ALA A 213 0.27 -2.73 5.63
C ALA A 213 0.69 -3.15 4.21
N SER A 214 1.79 -2.60 3.69
CA SER A 214 2.38 -3.02 2.41
C SER A 214 2.69 -4.52 2.45
N PHE A 215 2.31 -5.26 1.41
CA PHE A 215 2.48 -6.72 1.36
C PHE A 215 2.99 -7.24 0.00
N ALA A 216 3.04 -6.35 -1.00
CA ALA A 216 3.38 -6.65 -2.38
C ALA A 216 4.49 -5.67 -2.82
N ASN A 217 5.67 -5.81 -2.21
CA ASN A 217 6.70 -4.77 -2.22
C ASN A 217 8.13 -5.36 -2.27
N HIS A 218 8.94 -4.91 -3.22
CA HIS A 218 10.24 -5.51 -3.55
C HIS A 218 11.44 -4.63 -3.18
N ASN A 219 11.37 -3.32 -3.46
CA ASN A 219 12.47 -2.37 -3.21
C ASN A 219 12.16 -1.28 -2.19
N THR A 220 10.88 -0.99 -1.97
CA THR A 220 10.39 0.09 -1.11
C THR A 220 9.12 -0.38 -0.40
N GLN A 221 8.38 0.52 0.28
CA GLN A 221 7.02 0.20 0.74
C GLN A 221 5.97 0.29 -0.37
N ASP A 222 6.33 0.69 -1.59
CA ASP A 222 5.38 0.85 -2.69
C ASP A 222 5.00 -0.50 -3.29
N TRP A 223 3.86 -0.53 -3.98
CA TRP A 223 3.45 -1.72 -4.71
C TRP A 223 4.37 -1.98 -5.89
N ASN A 224 5.20 -3.01 -5.76
CA ASN A 224 6.03 -3.57 -6.81
C ASN A 224 6.47 -4.96 -6.36
N ILE A 225 6.07 -6.02 -7.07
CA ILE A 225 6.52 -7.38 -6.78
C ILE A 225 7.57 -7.88 -7.78
N GLN A 226 8.04 -6.98 -8.66
CA GLN A 226 9.05 -7.24 -9.67
C GLN A 226 8.55 -8.25 -10.71
N ASP A 227 7.61 -7.81 -11.56
CA ASP A 227 6.84 -8.64 -12.52
C ASP A 227 7.22 -8.41 -13.99
N THR A 228 8.41 -7.89 -14.23
CA THR A 228 8.91 -7.59 -15.59
C THR A 228 9.02 -8.83 -16.47
N ILE A 229 8.54 -8.68 -17.71
CA ILE A 229 8.71 -9.63 -18.82
C ILE A 229 9.38 -8.91 -19.98
N GLY A 230 10.42 -9.52 -20.55
CA GLY A 230 11.06 -9.03 -21.77
C GLY A 230 12.56 -8.90 -21.64
N ALA A 231 13.15 -8.03 -22.47
CA ALA A 231 14.59 -7.80 -22.52
C ALA A 231 14.98 -6.59 -21.68
N ILE A 232 15.95 -6.79 -20.79
CA ILE A 232 16.62 -5.75 -19.99
C ILE A 232 18.00 -5.53 -20.60
N GLU A 233 18.28 -4.28 -20.98
CA GLU A 233 19.58 -3.87 -21.48
C GLU A 233 20.51 -3.54 -20.32
N CYS A 234 21.26 -4.54 -19.85
CA CYS A 234 22.24 -4.37 -18.78
C CYS A 234 23.50 -3.65 -19.27
N PRO A 235 24.35 -3.15 -18.35
CA PRO A 235 25.62 -2.53 -18.71
C PRO A 235 26.48 -3.41 -19.63
N SER A 236 27.36 -2.80 -20.42
CA SER A 236 28.23 -3.53 -21.34
C SER A 236 29.23 -4.42 -20.59
N CYS A 237 29.52 -5.60 -21.15
CA CYS A 237 30.48 -6.53 -20.57
C CYS A 237 31.95 -6.05 -20.70
N PRO A 238 32.84 -6.43 -19.77
CA PRO A 238 32.58 -7.22 -18.56
C PRO A 238 32.02 -6.38 -17.42
N GLN A 239 31.27 -7.01 -16.51
CA GLN A 239 30.83 -6.43 -15.24
C GLN A 239 31.29 -7.31 -14.08
N PRO A 240 31.58 -6.73 -12.89
CA PRO A 240 31.90 -7.53 -11.71
C PRO A 240 30.66 -8.33 -11.25
N THR A 241 30.87 -9.57 -10.80
CA THR A 241 29.82 -10.32 -10.09
C THR A 241 29.35 -9.53 -8.87
N PRO A 242 28.03 -9.44 -8.59
CA PRO A 242 26.93 -10.19 -9.22
C PRO A 242 26.25 -9.50 -10.42
N THR A 243 26.76 -8.37 -10.90
CA THR A 243 26.15 -7.60 -11.99
C THR A 243 26.20 -8.36 -13.32
N LEU A 244 25.01 -8.60 -13.89
CA LEU A 244 24.84 -9.13 -15.23
C LEU A 244 25.13 -8.05 -16.29
N CYS A 245 25.50 -8.47 -17.50
CA CYS A 245 25.89 -7.56 -18.57
C CYS A 245 25.32 -7.99 -19.92
N GLY A 246 25.09 -7.03 -20.83
CA GLY A 246 24.43 -7.26 -22.11
C GLY A 246 22.91 -7.39 -21.99
N THR A 247 22.26 -7.89 -23.04
CA THR A 247 20.79 -8.03 -23.05
C THR A 247 20.37 -9.30 -22.31
N ILE A 248 19.63 -9.15 -21.22
CA ILE A 248 19.10 -10.26 -20.42
C ILE A 248 17.60 -10.38 -20.67
N THR A 249 17.12 -11.58 -21.02
CA THR A 249 15.68 -11.84 -21.11
C THR A 249 15.17 -12.35 -19.78
N VAL A 250 14.12 -11.72 -19.25
CA VAL A 250 13.48 -12.10 -17.99
C VAL A 250 12.00 -12.43 -18.21
N ASP A 251 11.51 -13.32 -17.35
CA ASP A 251 10.11 -13.63 -17.17
C ASP A 251 9.89 -13.86 -15.68
N GLN A 252 9.72 -12.76 -14.94
CA GLN A 252 9.62 -12.79 -13.49
C GLN A 252 8.26 -13.30 -12.98
N PRO A 253 7.13 -13.04 -13.66
CA PRO A 253 5.86 -13.70 -13.33
C PRO A 253 5.95 -15.23 -13.43
N ALA A 254 6.64 -15.79 -14.44
CA ALA A 254 6.85 -17.23 -14.51
C ALA A 254 7.72 -17.76 -13.36
N GLN A 255 8.71 -16.99 -12.89
CA GLN A 255 9.54 -17.35 -11.73
C GLN A 255 8.70 -17.39 -10.44
N TRP A 256 7.85 -16.38 -10.22
CA TRP A 256 6.90 -16.37 -9.11
C TRP A 256 5.98 -17.60 -9.13
N LEU A 257 5.40 -17.91 -10.29
CA LEU A 257 4.54 -19.09 -10.45
C LEU A 257 5.30 -20.40 -10.19
N ALA A 258 6.53 -20.51 -10.67
CA ALA A 258 7.37 -21.69 -10.43
C ALA A 258 7.70 -21.87 -8.93
N ALA A 259 7.79 -20.77 -8.18
CA ALA A 259 8.00 -20.80 -6.73
C ALA A 259 6.71 -21.05 -5.92
N GLY A 260 5.56 -21.18 -6.59
CA GLY A 260 4.29 -21.50 -5.95
C GLY A 260 3.36 -20.32 -5.70
N TRP A 261 3.61 -19.16 -6.33
CA TRP A 261 2.71 -18.01 -6.26
C TRP A 261 1.28 -18.39 -6.63
N THR A 262 0.33 -17.95 -5.81
CA THR A 262 -1.08 -17.84 -6.19
C THR A 262 -1.64 -16.52 -5.68
N GLU A 263 -2.50 -15.89 -6.48
CA GLU A 263 -3.19 -14.65 -6.07
C GLU A 263 -3.93 -14.83 -4.72
N PRO A 264 -4.68 -15.92 -4.46
CA PRO A 264 -5.37 -16.08 -3.18
C PRO A 264 -4.44 -16.18 -1.97
N GLN A 265 -3.26 -16.78 -2.13
CA GLN A 265 -2.27 -16.88 -1.07
C GLN A 265 -1.66 -15.50 -0.76
N MET A 266 -1.31 -14.74 -1.80
CA MET A 266 -0.80 -13.38 -1.63
C MET A 266 -1.84 -12.42 -1.06
N LEU A 267 -3.10 -12.58 -1.46
CA LEU A 267 -4.22 -11.87 -0.85
C LEU A 267 -4.32 -12.22 0.65
N GLN A 268 -4.13 -13.47 1.04
CA GLN A 268 -4.14 -13.86 2.45
C GLN A 268 -3.01 -13.18 3.23
N ILE A 269 -1.80 -13.12 2.67
CA ILE A 269 -0.69 -12.34 3.24
C ILE A 269 -1.09 -10.87 3.41
N GLY A 270 -1.68 -10.25 2.39
CA GLY A 270 -2.13 -8.86 2.49
C GLY A 270 -3.16 -8.62 3.59
N LYS A 271 -4.09 -9.57 3.80
CA LYS A 271 -5.08 -9.51 4.88
C LYS A 271 -4.41 -9.53 6.26
N GLU A 272 -3.47 -10.44 6.46
CA GLU A 272 -2.74 -10.60 7.71
C GLU A 272 -1.88 -9.37 8.03
N MET A 273 -1.20 -8.80 7.03
CA MET A 273 -0.46 -7.55 7.15
C MET A 273 -1.37 -6.37 7.53
N CYS A 274 -2.54 -6.24 6.87
CA CYS A 274 -3.52 -5.21 7.21
C CYS A 274 -4.03 -5.35 8.66
N ASP A 275 -4.37 -6.57 9.08
CA ASP A 275 -4.82 -6.84 10.45
C ASP A 275 -3.74 -6.53 11.49
N ALA A 276 -2.49 -6.94 11.22
CA ALA A 276 -1.36 -6.68 12.11
C ALA A 276 -1.07 -5.18 12.24
N ALA A 277 -1.01 -4.44 11.13
CA ALA A 277 -0.82 -2.99 11.15
C ALA A 277 -1.95 -2.30 11.93
N ALA A 278 -3.20 -2.71 11.70
CA ALA A 278 -4.35 -2.17 12.41
C ALA A 278 -4.32 -2.45 13.91
N ALA A 279 -3.86 -3.63 14.32
CA ALA A 279 -3.73 -4.02 15.72
C ALA A 279 -2.57 -3.31 16.43
N ALA A 280 -1.41 -3.21 15.77
CA ALA A 280 -0.20 -2.58 16.32
C ALA A 280 -0.33 -1.05 16.44
N PHE A 281 -1.11 -0.44 15.54
CA PHE A 281 -1.35 1.00 15.51
C PHE A 281 -2.85 1.30 15.62
N PRO A 282 -3.48 1.11 16.79
CA PRO A 282 -4.93 1.27 16.94
C PRO A 282 -5.43 2.72 16.75
N ASN A 283 -4.52 3.70 16.86
CA ASN A 283 -4.86 5.12 16.84
C ASN A 283 -4.33 5.85 15.61
N GLN A 284 -3.55 5.23 14.73
CA GLN A 284 -2.98 5.90 13.56
C GLN A 284 -3.75 5.56 12.29
N ASN A 285 -3.63 6.40 11.27
CA ASN A 285 -4.04 6.03 9.91
C ASN A 285 -3.05 5.03 9.31
N ILE A 286 -3.48 4.25 8.32
CA ILE A 286 -2.69 3.23 7.66
C ILE A 286 -2.75 3.50 6.17
N ALA A 287 -1.63 3.89 5.59
CA ALA A 287 -1.49 3.97 4.14
C ALA A 287 -1.20 2.58 3.58
N LEU A 288 -2.00 2.16 2.60
CA LEU A 288 -1.85 0.90 1.88
C LEU A 288 -1.57 1.21 0.40
N PRO A 289 -0.31 1.11 -0.04
CA PRO A 289 0.05 1.16 -1.45
C PRO A 289 -0.66 0.05 -2.23
N ILE A 290 -1.27 0.42 -3.35
CA ILE A 290 -1.96 -0.49 -4.25
C ILE A 290 -1.43 -0.35 -5.68
N GLY A 291 -1.51 -1.46 -6.43
CA GLY A 291 -1.02 -1.53 -7.79
C GLY A 291 -1.56 -2.74 -8.53
N GLY A 292 -1.20 -2.83 -9.81
CA GLY A 292 -1.62 -3.95 -10.63
C GLY A 292 -0.53 -4.98 -10.76
N LEU A 293 -0.87 -6.06 -11.46
CA LEU A 293 0.00 -7.18 -11.77
C LEU A 293 0.02 -7.43 -13.27
N ASP A 294 1.16 -7.85 -13.81
CA ASP A 294 1.26 -8.30 -15.20
C ASP A 294 0.21 -9.38 -15.53
N ILE A 295 -0.41 -9.25 -16.70
CA ILE A 295 -1.56 -10.07 -17.10
C ILE A 295 -1.19 -11.22 -18.06
N THR A 296 0.09 -11.42 -18.36
CA THR A 296 0.56 -12.48 -19.26
C THR A 296 0.14 -13.85 -18.75
N TYR A 297 0.15 -14.05 -17.42
CA TYR A 297 -0.29 -15.28 -16.78
C TYR A 297 -1.51 -15.05 -15.89
N PRO A 298 -2.70 -15.57 -16.26
CA PRO A 298 -3.90 -15.43 -15.43
C PRO A 298 -3.76 -16.01 -14.02
N GLY A 299 -2.95 -17.07 -13.84
CA GLY A 299 -2.67 -17.64 -12.51
C GLY A 299 -1.83 -16.73 -11.61
N PHE A 300 -1.08 -15.80 -12.21
CA PHE A 300 -0.26 -14.83 -11.51
C PHE A 300 -1.11 -13.64 -11.03
N SER A 301 -1.89 -13.05 -11.93
CA SER A 301 -2.68 -11.84 -11.66
C SER A 301 -4.11 -12.07 -11.16
N GLY A 302 -4.58 -13.32 -11.15
CA GLY A 302 -6.01 -13.60 -10.94
C GLY A 302 -6.85 -13.22 -12.16
N GLY A 303 -6.24 -13.25 -13.35
CA GLY A 303 -6.87 -13.05 -14.65
C GLY A 303 -6.97 -11.61 -15.12
N THR A 304 -6.69 -10.62 -14.26
CA THR A 304 -6.84 -9.19 -14.60
C THR A 304 -5.76 -8.35 -13.93
N TYR A 305 -5.52 -7.14 -14.45
CA TYR A 305 -4.52 -6.23 -13.88
C TYR A 305 -4.83 -5.84 -12.43
N THR A 306 -6.10 -5.88 -11.99
CA THR A 306 -6.53 -5.27 -10.72
C THR A 306 -7.15 -6.21 -9.69
N THR A 307 -7.22 -7.52 -9.95
CA THR A 307 -7.85 -8.50 -9.05
C THR A 307 -7.34 -8.38 -7.61
N MET A 308 -6.03 -8.53 -7.39
CA MET A 308 -5.46 -8.53 -6.03
C MET A 308 -5.67 -7.19 -5.30
N CYS A 309 -5.56 -6.08 -6.02
CA CYS A 309 -5.81 -4.73 -5.52
C CYS A 309 -7.28 -4.53 -5.11
N ARG A 310 -8.23 -5.00 -5.92
CA ARG A 310 -9.66 -4.96 -5.57
C ARG A 310 -9.94 -5.84 -4.36
N ASP A 311 -9.39 -7.04 -4.33
CA ASP A 311 -9.76 -8.02 -3.31
C ASP A 311 -9.24 -7.65 -1.93
N ILE A 312 -8.06 -7.01 -1.84
CA ILE A 312 -7.59 -6.45 -0.57
C ILE A 312 -8.42 -5.23 -0.14
N GLN A 313 -8.88 -4.42 -1.09
CA GLN A 313 -9.80 -3.30 -0.80
C GLN A 313 -11.14 -3.82 -0.25
N ASP A 314 -11.74 -4.80 -0.91
CA ASP A 314 -13.00 -5.45 -0.50
C ASP A 314 -12.85 -6.12 0.87
N TYR A 315 -11.68 -6.65 1.19
CA TYR A 315 -11.39 -7.17 2.52
C TYR A 315 -11.44 -6.09 3.60
N VAL A 316 -10.83 -4.93 3.36
CA VAL A 316 -10.73 -3.83 4.32
C VAL A 316 -12.08 -3.11 4.46
N TYR A 317 -12.64 -2.63 3.36
CA TYR A 317 -13.83 -1.77 3.35
C TYR A 317 -15.14 -2.54 3.23
N GLY A 318 -15.07 -3.86 3.04
CA GLY A 318 -16.24 -4.69 2.81
C GLY A 318 -16.77 -4.53 1.39
N ASN A 319 -17.55 -5.54 0.98
CA ASN A 319 -18.28 -5.54 -0.28
C ASN A 319 -19.64 -6.20 -0.03
N ALA A 320 -20.70 -5.38 -0.01
CA ALA A 320 -22.06 -5.83 0.27
C ALA A 320 -22.58 -6.83 -0.79
N SER A 321 -22.19 -6.66 -2.05
CA SER A 321 -22.57 -7.58 -3.14
C SER A 321 -21.93 -8.96 -2.98
N LEU A 322 -20.77 -9.04 -2.31
CA LEU A 322 -20.09 -10.28 -1.96
C LEU A 322 -20.40 -10.77 -0.55
N GLY A 323 -21.28 -10.09 0.19
CA GLY A 323 -21.58 -10.42 1.60
C GLY A 323 -20.39 -10.24 2.55
N THR A 324 -19.38 -9.47 2.16
CA THR A 324 -18.18 -9.21 2.97
C THR A 324 -18.40 -7.94 3.80
N PRO A 325 -18.41 -8.01 5.14
CA PRO A 325 -18.56 -6.81 5.97
C PRO A 325 -17.26 -5.98 6.02
N PRO A 326 -17.34 -4.65 6.21
CA PRO A 326 -16.17 -3.82 6.48
C PRO A 326 -15.45 -4.24 7.76
N ARG A 327 -14.13 -4.06 7.77
CA ARG A 327 -13.32 -4.25 8.99
C ARG A 327 -13.60 -3.10 9.98
N PRO A 328 -13.52 -3.36 11.30
CA PRO A 328 -13.75 -2.31 12.31
C PRO A 328 -12.79 -1.11 12.21
N TYR A 329 -11.62 -1.33 11.60
CA TYR A 329 -10.58 -0.32 11.40
C TYR A 329 -10.60 0.32 10.00
N ALA A 330 -11.58 -0.01 9.15
CA ALA A 330 -11.60 0.41 7.75
C ALA A 330 -11.51 1.93 7.57
N ASN A 331 -12.08 2.69 8.52
CA ASN A 331 -12.05 4.16 8.55
C ASN A 331 -10.66 4.79 8.81
N ARG A 332 -9.62 3.97 9.01
CA ARG A 332 -8.23 4.40 9.18
C ARG A 332 -7.35 4.06 7.98
N PHE A 333 -7.83 3.25 7.05
CA PHE A 333 -7.05 2.88 5.87
C PHE A 333 -7.13 3.96 4.80
N PHE A 334 -6.03 4.15 4.08
CA PHE A 334 -5.92 5.08 2.95
C PHE A 334 -5.31 4.31 1.79
N MET A 335 -6.10 4.08 0.73
CA MET A 335 -5.57 3.45 -0.47
C MET A 335 -4.65 4.43 -1.19
N GLN A 336 -3.41 4.04 -1.41
CA GLN A 336 -2.39 4.91 -1.97
C GLN A 336 -1.93 4.40 -3.34
N ARG A 337 -1.76 5.31 -4.31
CA ARG A 337 -1.12 4.99 -5.58
C ARG A 337 0.14 5.82 -5.80
N ASN A 338 1.25 5.13 -6.06
CA ASN A 338 2.60 5.70 -6.03
C ASN A 338 3.19 6.00 -7.41
N THR A 339 2.33 6.11 -8.43
CA THR A 339 2.77 6.27 -9.82
C THR A 339 2.17 7.48 -10.51
N VAL A 340 1.81 8.52 -9.75
CA VAL A 340 1.25 9.75 -10.32
C VAL A 340 2.28 10.45 -11.19
N ALA A 341 1.89 10.71 -12.44
CA ALA A 341 2.67 11.47 -13.41
C ALA A 341 1.81 12.57 -14.03
N ALA A 342 2.46 13.60 -14.56
CA ALA A 342 1.81 14.76 -15.16
C ALA A 342 0.86 14.43 -16.33
N ASN A 343 1.04 13.28 -16.99
CA ASN A 343 0.21 12.83 -18.11
C ASN A 343 -1.04 12.02 -17.69
N TRP A 344 -1.30 11.87 -16.39
CA TRP A 344 -2.53 11.23 -15.92
C TRP A 344 -3.77 12.02 -16.32
N GLN A 345 -4.89 11.31 -16.50
CA GLN A 345 -6.19 11.97 -16.61
C GLN A 345 -6.53 12.66 -15.30
N VAL A 346 -7.21 13.80 -15.37
CA VAL A 346 -7.74 14.47 -14.18
C VAL A 346 -8.76 13.59 -13.47
N GLY A 347 -8.81 13.64 -12.15
CA GLY A 347 -9.68 12.80 -11.32
C GLY A 347 -11.15 12.87 -11.71
N SER A 348 -11.66 14.04 -12.11
CA SER A 348 -13.06 14.23 -12.53
C SER A 348 -13.45 13.47 -13.81
N TYR A 349 -12.47 13.02 -14.60
CA TYR A 349 -12.71 12.11 -15.73
C TYR A 349 -13.41 10.82 -15.26
N TYR A 350 -12.98 10.30 -14.11
CA TYR A 350 -13.47 9.05 -13.53
C TYR A 350 -14.83 9.19 -12.83
N ASP A 351 -15.39 10.40 -12.72
CA ASP A 351 -16.74 10.61 -12.19
C ASP A 351 -17.81 10.09 -13.16
N THR A 352 -17.47 9.95 -14.45
CA THR A 352 -18.39 9.49 -15.49
C THR A 352 -17.85 8.32 -16.30
N TYR A 353 -16.55 8.03 -16.19
CA TYR A 353 -15.91 6.93 -16.90
C TYR A 353 -15.45 5.85 -15.92
N VAL A 354 -15.91 4.62 -16.16
CA VAL A 354 -15.47 3.42 -15.45
C VAL A 354 -14.56 2.62 -16.39
N PRO A 355 -13.25 2.51 -16.10
CA PRO A 355 -12.35 1.69 -16.89
C PRO A 355 -12.69 0.19 -16.84
N GLY A 356 -12.17 -0.58 -17.79
CA GLY A 356 -12.20 -2.04 -17.71
C GLY A 356 -11.27 -2.56 -16.61
N PHE A 357 -11.64 -3.69 -15.99
CA PHE A 357 -10.93 -4.28 -14.86
C PHE A 357 -9.48 -4.72 -15.20
N ASP A 358 -9.22 -5.01 -16.47
CA ASP A 358 -7.89 -5.40 -16.98
C ASP A 358 -6.96 -4.21 -17.28
N ALA A 359 -7.40 -2.97 -17.06
CA ALA A 359 -6.68 -1.78 -17.53
C ALA A 359 -6.05 -0.99 -16.37
N ASP A 360 -4.83 -0.48 -16.58
CA ASP A 360 -4.15 0.40 -15.61
C ASP A 360 -5.00 1.57 -15.06
N PRO A 361 -5.80 2.26 -15.90
CA PRO A 361 -6.69 3.32 -15.41
C PRO A 361 -7.69 2.88 -14.35
N TYR A 362 -8.00 1.58 -14.19
CA TYR A 362 -8.94 1.10 -13.18
C TYR A 362 -8.45 1.40 -11.76
N ILE A 363 -7.15 1.29 -11.49
CA ILE A 363 -6.59 1.63 -10.17
C ILE A 363 -6.74 3.14 -9.89
N LYS A 364 -6.56 3.97 -10.92
CA LYS A 364 -6.78 5.43 -10.81
C LYS A 364 -8.24 5.74 -10.50
N TYR A 365 -9.15 5.02 -11.14
CA TYR A 365 -10.58 5.07 -10.82
C TYR A 365 -10.87 4.63 -9.37
N MET A 366 -10.25 3.55 -8.87
CA MET A 366 -10.40 3.11 -7.48
C MET A 366 -9.91 4.17 -6.48
N ILE A 367 -8.76 4.79 -6.74
CA ILE A 367 -8.27 5.92 -5.93
C ILE A 367 -9.28 7.07 -5.94
N ARG A 368 -9.81 7.44 -7.11
CA ARG A 368 -10.86 8.46 -7.19
C ARG A 368 -12.10 8.04 -6.40
N ALA A 369 -12.52 6.79 -6.46
CA ALA A 369 -13.69 6.28 -5.72
C ALA A 369 -13.51 6.42 -4.21
N HIS A 370 -12.32 6.15 -3.67
CA HIS A 370 -12.01 6.37 -2.24
C HIS A 370 -11.80 7.84 -1.87
N ALA A 371 -11.42 8.67 -2.81
CA ALA A 371 -11.25 10.09 -2.58
C ALA A 371 -12.59 10.86 -2.65
N HIS A 372 -13.50 10.45 -3.53
CA HIS A 372 -14.65 11.25 -3.92
C HIS A 372 -15.79 11.24 -2.87
N PRO A 373 -16.39 12.39 -2.54
CA PRO A 373 -17.42 12.51 -1.50
C PRO A 373 -18.80 11.99 -1.89
N ASN A 374 -19.11 11.83 -3.18
CA ASN A 374 -20.47 11.52 -3.62
C ASN A 374 -20.72 10.01 -3.81
N PRO A 375 -21.93 9.51 -3.50
CA PRO A 375 -22.36 8.14 -3.78
C PRO A 375 -22.11 7.72 -5.23
N PRO A 376 -21.93 6.41 -5.53
CA PRO A 376 -22.21 5.26 -4.65
C PRO A 376 -21.08 4.90 -3.67
N TRP A 377 -20.00 5.68 -3.63
CA TRP A 377 -18.81 5.39 -2.82
C TRP A 377 -19.03 5.63 -1.33
N THR A 378 -18.57 4.70 -0.51
CA THR A 378 -18.90 4.62 0.93
C THR A 378 -17.77 5.07 1.85
N THR A 379 -16.59 5.38 1.30
CA THR A 379 -15.35 5.66 2.06
C THR A 379 -14.67 6.95 1.61
N PRO A 380 -15.41 8.08 1.57
CA PRO A 380 -14.88 9.33 1.02
C PRO A 380 -13.71 9.87 1.84
N GLY A 381 -12.68 10.36 1.16
CA GLY A 381 -11.49 10.96 1.76
C GLY A 381 -10.45 9.95 2.28
N GLN A 382 -10.52 8.68 1.88
CA GLN A 382 -9.62 7.60 2.33
C GLN A 382 -8.65 7.15 1.23
N ALA A 383 -8.03 8.12 0.56
CA ALA A 383 -7.07 7.88 -0.51
C ALA A 383 -5.86 8.82 -0.44
N GLY A 384 -4.74 8.34 -0.98
CA GLY A 384 -3.48 9.05 -1.08
C GLY A 384 -2.84 8.88 -2.44
N LEU A 385 -1.97 9.82 -2.79
CA LEU A 385 -1.21 9.83 -4.03
C LEU A 385 0.27 10.04 -3.72
N GLN A 386 1.15 9.42 -4.50
CA GLN A 386 2.58 9.73 -4.50
C GLN A 386 3.08 9.87 -5.93
N MET A 387 3.94 10.86 -6.15
CA MET A 387 4.59 11.11 -7.44
C MET A 387 5.49 9.94 -7.85
N VAL A 388 5.50 9.60 -9.14
CA VAL A 388 6.25 8.43 -9.66
C VAL A 388 7.76 8.63 -9.68
N SER A 389 8.22 9.88 -9.79
CA SER A 389 9.63 10.26 -9.77
C SER A 389 9.75 11.73 -9.37
N ALA A 390 10.97 12.18 -9.07
CA ALA A 390 11.21 13.59 -8.84
C ALA A 390 11.12 14.38 -10.15
N ALA A 391 10.37 15.48 -10.16
CA ALA A 391 10.29 16.40 -11.29
C ALA A 391 11.68 16.99 -11.61
N THR A 392 12.50 17.22 -10.58
CA THR A 392 13.88 17.71 -10.69
C THR A 392 14.83 16.76 -11.42
N LEU A 393 14.56 15.45 -11.45
CA LEU A 393 15.41 14.49 -12.16
C LEU A 393 15.21 14.53 -13.68
N GLY A 394 14.06 15.03 -14.16
CA GLY A 394 13.81 15.34 -15.57
C GLY A 394 14.32 14.26 -16.55
N SER A 395 15.21 14.65 -17.45
CA SER A 395 15.76 13.75 -18.49
C SER A 395 16.59 12.57 -17.96
N THR A 396 17.13 12.64 -16.73
CA THR A 396 17.89 11.51 -16.14
C THR A 396 17.01 10.30 -15.87
N THR A 397 15.69 10.50 -15.79
CA THR A 397 14.69 9.44 -15.63
C THR A 397 13.79 9.33 -16.86
N ASP A 398 14.26 9.76 -18.03
CA ASP A 398 13.47 9.80 -19.28
C ASP A 398 12.12 10.54 -19.09
N CYS A 399 12.15 11.65 -18.33
CA CYS A 399 10.97 12.45 -18.04
C CYS A 399 9.84 11.66 -17.35
N ARG A 400 10.17 10.64 -16.52
CA ARG A 400 9.19 9.74 -15.88
C ARG A 400 8.06 10.48 -15.16
N GLN A 401 8.38 11.50 -14.35
CA GLN A 401 7.36 12.31 -13.65
C GLN A 401 6.51 13.14 -14.63
N GLY A 402 7.10 13.59 -15.73
CA GLY A 402 6.41 14.27 -16.82
C GLY A 402 5.50 13.35 -17.64
N GLY A 403 5.57 12.03 -17.43
CA GLY A 403 4.86 11.06 -18.25
C GLY A 403 5.59 10.70 -19.56
N GLY A 404 6.90 10.88 -19.59
CA GLY A 404 7.77 10.63 -20.74
C GLY A 404 8.06 11.88 -21.59
N PRO A 405 8.92 11.77 -22.62
CA PRO A 405 9.30 12.89 -23.48
C PRO A 405 8.14 13.51 -24.27
N ASP A 406 7.07 12.74 -24.50
CA ASP A 406 5.84 13.20 -25.17
C ASP A 406 4.78 13.70 -24.16
N GLY A 407 5.15 13.86 -22.89
CA GLY A 407 4.28 14.38 -21.83
C GLY A 407 3.89 15.86 -22.02
N PRO A 408 2.99 16.38 -21.17
CA PRO A 408 2.47 17.75 -21.29
C PRO A 408 3.53 18.85 -21.22
N CYS A 409 4.69 18.58 -20.61
CA CYS A 409 5.80 19.53 -20.50
C CYS A 409 6.86 19.37 -21.60
N GLY A 410 6.59 18.55 -22.61
CA GLY A 410 7.46 18.31 -23.74
C GLY A 410 8.74 17.53 -23.40
N PRO A 411 9.63 17.35 -24.39
CA PRO A 411 10.76 16.42 -24.31
C PRO A 411 11.89 16.89 -23.39
N THR A 412 11.88 18.15 -22.99
CA THR A 412 12.83 18.69 -22.01
C THR A 412 12.36 18.48 -20.56
N CYS A 413 11.09 18.11 -20.37
CA CYS A 413 10.43 17.94 -19.08
C CYS A 413 10.85 18.98 -18.05
N ASP A 414 10.58 20.25 -18.37
CA ASP A 414 10.91 21.38 -17.51
C ASP A 414 10.41 21.12 -16.07
N PRO A 415 11.29 21.16 -15.06
CA PRO A 415 10.96 20.69 -13.72
C PRO A 415 9.83 21.50 -13.07
N VAL A 416 9.73 22.81 -13.35
CA VAL A 416 8.65 23.66 -12.83
C VAL A 416 7.32 23.30 -13.49
N CYS A 417 7.30 23.15 -14.82
CA CYS A 417 6.12 22.68 -15.54
C CYS A 417 5.66 21.31 -15.04
N VAL A 418 6.58 20.37 -14.88
CA VAL A 418 6.29 18.99 -14.48
C VAL A 418 5.72 18.95 -13.07
N MET A 419 6.34 19.67 -12.13
CA MET A 419 5.85 19.74 -10.75
C MET A 419 4.46 20.38 -10.68
N GLN A 420 4.26 21.53 -11.33
CA GLN A 420 2.96 22.22 -11.36
C GLN A 420 1.88 21.33 -11.96
N THR A 421 2.14 20.72 -13.12
CA THR A 421 1.17 19.86 -13.82
C THR A 421 0.85 18.61 -13.00
N SER A 422 1.84 18.02 -12.33
CA SER A 422 1.64 16.85 -11.47
C SER A 422 0.76 17.17 -10.27
N LEU A 423 1.02 18.29 -9.58
CA LEU A 423 0.18 18.78 -8.49
C LEU A 423 -1.23 19.12 -8.97
N ASP A 424 -1.36 19.73 -10.15
CA ASP A 424 -2.65 20.08 -10.76
C ASP A 424 -3.50 18.87 -11.10
N VAL A 425 -2.90 17.81 -11.64
CA VAL A 425 -3.63 16.56 -11.87
C VAL A 425 -3.96 15.89 -10.53
N ALA A 426 -2.99 15.74 -9.62
CA ALA A 426 -3.18 15.05 -8.35
C ALA A 426 -4.32 15.67 -7.50
N ARG A 427 -4.39 17.00 -7.40
CA ARG A 427 -5.45 17.68 -6.61
C ARG A 427 -6.86 17.44 -7.14
N THR A 428 -7.02 17.11 -8.42
CA THR A 428 -8.35 16.83 -8.99
C THR A 428 -8.95 15.50 -8.53
N TYR A 429 -8.13 14.60 -7.96
CA TYR A 429 -8.62 13.34 -7.41
C TYR A 429 -9.35 13.52 -6.08
N GLY A 430 -9.07 14.59 -5.33
CA GLY A 430 -9.65 14.79 -3.99
C GLY A 430 -9.04 13.88 -2.91
N ALA A 431 -7.85 13.32 -3.16
CA ALA A 431 -7.12 12.52 -2.19
C ALA A 431 -6.76 13.36 -0.95
N ALA A 432 -6.62 12.72 0.21
CA ALA A 432 -6.26 13.41 1.44
C ALA A 432 -4.84 13.97 1.36
N PHE A 433 -3.91 13.24 0.75
CA PHE A 433 -2.52 13.66 0.68
C PHE A 433 -1.89 13.40 -0.69
N ILE A 434 -0.87 14.18 -1.00
CA ILE A 434 0.02 14.03 -2.15
C ILE A 434 1.45 13.99 -1.62
N GLU A 435 2.12 12.85 -1.72
CA GLU A 435 3.53 12.70 -1.38
C GLU A 435 4.40 13.03 -2.60
N ILE A 436 5.43 13.84 -2.36
CA ILE A 436 6.42 14.23 -3.36
C ILE A 436 7.80 13.67 -2.99
N TRP A 437 8.70 13.63 -3.97
CA TRP A 437 10.04 13.09 -3.76
C TRP A 437 10.91 14.02 -2.93
N ALA A 438 11.86 13.45 -2.19
CA ALA A 438 12.81 14.19 -1.35
C ALA A 438 13.66 15.20 -2.14
N GLN A 439 13.87 15.00 -3.45
CA GLN A 439 14.58 15.97 -4.29
C GLN A 439 13.71 17.19 -4.64
N ASP A 440 12.38 17.02 -4.64
CA ASP A 440 11.43 18.07 -5.00
C ASP A 440 10.98 18.88 -3.78
N ASP A 441 10.84 18.27 -2.61
CA ASP A 441 10.45 18.98 -1.38
C ASP A 441 11.53 19.93 -0.86
N VAL A 442 12.82 19.68 -1.17
CA VAL A 442 13.93 20.60 -0.87
C VAL A 442 14.12 21.68 -1.92
N ASN A 443 13.44 21.63 -3.07
CA ASN A 443 13.68 22.59 -4.15
C ASN A 443 12.92 23.92 -3.90
N PRO A 444 13.61 25.05 -3.65
CA PRO A 444 12.94 26.33 -3.35
C PRO A 444 12.06 26.85 -4.50
N ALA A 445 12.36 26.46 -5.75
CA ALA A 445 11.52 26.81 -6.89
C ALA A 445 10.11 26.24 -6.79
N PHE A 446 9.90 25.20 -5.96
CA PHE A 446 8.63 24.49 -5.84
C PHE A 446 7.80 24.92 -4.63
N TYR A 447 8.34 25.70 -3.69
CA TYR A 447 7.67 25.99 -2.42
C TYR A 447 6.31 26.66 -2.59
N ASP A 448 6.22 27.65 -3.47
CA ASP A 448 4.95 28.35 -3.72
C ASP A 448 3.91 27.42 -4.38
N MET A 449 4.35 26.53 -5.29
CA MET A 449 3.47 25.55 -5.94
C MET A 449 2.95 24.53 -4.93
N ILE A 450 3.83 24.01 -4.08
CA ILE A 450 3.51 23.05 -3.01
C ILE A 450 2.55 23.69 -2.00
N LYS A 451 2.84 24.91 -1.57
CA LYS A 451 1.97 25.67 -0.65
C LYS A 451 0.60 25.94 -1.26
N ALA A 452 0.56 26.37 -2.52
CA ALA A 452 -0.70 26.60 -3.24
C ALA A 452 -1.52 25.30 -3.39
N ALA A 453 -0.86 24.17 -3.70
CA ALA A 453 -1.51 22.87 -3.78
C ALA A 453 -2.10 22.43 -2.43
N THR A 454 -1.33 22.55 -1.34
CA THR A 454 -1.82 22.28 0.02
C THR A 454 -3.07 23.09 0.34
N ILE A 455 -3.07 24.40 0.08
CA ILE A 455 -4.23 25.28 0.30
C ILE A 455 -5.41 24.85 -0.59
N ALA A 456 -5.15 24.55 -1.87
CA ALA A 456 -6.18 24.16 -2.83
C ALA A 456 -6.86 22.82 -2.48
N MET A 457 -6.14 21.93 -1.79
CA MET A 457 -6.70 20.69 -1.23
C MET A 457 -7.56 20.93 0.02
N GLY A 458 -7.54 22.13 0.60
CA GLY A 458 -8.16 22.44 1.89
C GLY A 458 -7.25 22.17 3.09
N GLY A 459 -5.96 21.92 2.84
CA GLY A 459 -4.93 21.80 3.86
C GLY A 459 -4.51 23.13 4.45
N THR A 460 -3.89 23.08 5.63
CA THR A 460 -3.28 24.25 6.28
C THR A 460 -1.76 24.12 6.16
N PRO A 461 -1.08 25.00 5.40
CA PRO A 461 0.38 25.05 5.39
C PRO A 461 0.95 25.28 6.79
N ARG A 462 2.18 24.87 7.03
CA ARG A 462 2.85 25.16 8.31
C ARG A 462 2.99 26.67 8.48
N ASP A 463 2.87 27.12 9.73
CA ASP A 463 3.19 28.47 10.19
C ASP A 463 4.21 28.42 11.34
N PHE A 464 4.85 29.56 11.63
CA PHE A 464 5.78 29.74 12.75
C PHE A 464 5.16 30.60 13.83
#